data_AF-A0A800BRJ5-F1
#
_entry.id   AF-A0A800BRJ5-F1
#
_cell.length_a   1.000
_cell.length_b   1.000
_cell.length_c   1.000
_cell.angle_alpha   90.00
_cell.angle_beta   90.00
_cell.angle_gamma   90.00
#
_symmetry.space_group_name_H-M   'P 1'
#
loop_
_entity.id
_entity.type
_entity.pdbx_description
1 polymer ?
#
loop_
_entity_poly.entity_id
_entity_poly.type
_entity_poly.pdbx_seq_one_letter_code
_entity_poly.pdbx_strand_id
1 'polypeptide(L)'
;MIWAYALLGLAAGALLNIASDNLPKRPVGTGGDASIPLRRAIVELAMAILFAYLWRRHGPSPRLVLLSLYTCVLLLILVIDLEHCLVPNAVILPATSLVLLANLVYPDPGLGNALLGGAIGFGLFCPMALAWRGAMGAGDVKLAALIGLMAGFPQVIVALTVGISIGGLVALFLLLTGIKDRRSYIPYAPFLAMGGMAALLWG
;
A
#
# COMPACT_ATOMS: atom_id res chain seq x y z
N MET A 1 24.85 11.79 -2.31
CA MET A 1 24.05 10.70 -2.93
C MET A 1 22.68 10.53 -2.28
N ILE A 2 22.57 10.45 -0.94
CA ILE A 2 21.25 10.35 -0.26
C ILE A 2 20.29 11.49 -0.65
N TRP A 3 20.79 12.72 -0.73
CA TRP A 3 20.00 13.89 -1.15
C TRP A 3 19.49 13.79 -2.58
N ALA A 4 20.26 13.20 -3.50
CA ALA A 4 19.83 12.97 -4.88
C ALA A 4 18.70 11.94 -4.94
N TYR A 5 18.77 10.89 -4.12
CA TYR A 5 17.71 9.88 -4.05
C TYR A 5 16.45 10.41 -3.33
N ALA A 6 16.61 11.29 -2.34
CA ALA A 6 15.48 12.01 -1.73
C ALA A 6 14.78 12.94 -2.75
N LEU A 7 15.54 13.63 -3.61
CA LEU A 7 14.99 14.43 -4.71
C LEU A 7 14.26 13.56 -5.74
N LEU A 8 14.77 12.37 -6.05
CA LEU A 8 14.06 11.37 -6.85
C LEU A 8 12.72 10.99 -6.17
N GLY A 9 12.72 10.87 -4.84
CA GLY A 9 11.51 10.64 -4.05
C GLY A 9 10.50 11.78 -4.16
N LEU A 10 10.94 13.05 -4.11
CA LEU A 10 10.07 14.20 -4.36
C LEU A 10 9.46 14.15 -5.78
N ALA A 11 10.27 13.86 -6.80
CA ALA A 11 9.79 13.73 -8.18
C ALA A 11 8.79 12.57 -8.32
N ALA A 12 9.06 11.43 -7.69
CA ALA A 12 8.14 10.30 -7.64
C ALA A 12 6.83 10.66 -6.92
N GLY A 13 6.90 11.42 -5.84
CA GLY A 13 5.72 11.94 -5.12
C GLY A 13 4.87 12.88 -5.97
N ALA A 14 5.49 13.78 -6.74
CA ALA A 14 4.78 14.63 -7.70
C ALA A 14 4.09 13.79 -8.79
N LEU A 15 4.76 12.75 -9.31
CA LEU A 15 4.14 11.81 -10.24
C LEU A 15 2.99 11.02 -9.61
N LEU A 16 3.12 10.60 -8.35
CA LEU A 16 2.04 9.96 -7.59
C LEU A 16 0.82 10.88 -7.46
N ASN A 17 1.03 12.17 -7.17
CA ASN A 17 -0.04 13.16 -7.10
C ASN A 17 -0.77 13.25 -8.45
N ILE A 18 -0.03 13.36 -9.56
CA ILE A 18 -0.61 13.39 -10.91
C ILE A 18 -1.37 12.09 -11.21
N ALA A 19 -0.80 10.93 -10.88
CA ALA A 19 -1.43 9.64 -11.12
C ALA A 19 -2.73 9.49 -10.31
N SER A 20 -2.68 9.80 -9.02
CA SER A 20 -3.85 9.76 -8.13
C SER A 20 -4.94 10.72 -8.60
N ASP A 21 -4.57 11.85 -9.20
CA ASP A 21 -5.53 12.83 -9.67
C ASP A 21 -6.30 12.36 -10.92
N ASN A 22 -5.69 11.49 -11.74
CA ASN A 22 -6.22 10.97 -13.00
C ASN A 22 -6.81 9.54 -12.94
N LEU A 23 -6.57 8.81 -11.85
CA LEU A 23 -7.11 7.46 -11.68
C LEU A 23 -8.62 7.48 -11.36
N PRO A 24 -9.35 6.36 -11.57
CA PRO A 24 -10.78 6.31 -11.29
C PRO A 24 -11.09 6.66 -9.82
N LYS A 25 -12.01 7.60 -9.62
CA LYS A 25 -12.43 8.10 -8.29
C LYS A 25 -13.89 7.75 -8.03
N ARG A 26 -14.22 7.48 -6.76
CA ARG A 26 -15.62 7.55 -6.32
C ARG A 26 -15.98 9.01 -6.04
N PRO A 27 -17.19 9.47 -6.39
CA PRO A 27 -17.62 10.81 -6.02
C PRO A 27 -17.66 10.92 -4.49
N VAL A 28 -16.89 11.86 -3.94
CA VAL A 28 -16.86 12.18 -2.51
C VAL A 28 -17.39 13.61 -2.35
N GLY A 29 -18.15 13.84 -1.27
CA GLY A 29 -18.74 15.13 -0.95
C GLY A 29 -17.69 16.24 -0.88
N THR A 30 -18.08 17.41 -1.36
CA THR A 30 -17.29 18.65 -1.55
C THR A 30 -16.43 19.04 -0.35
N GLY A 31 -15.15 18.65 -0.34
CA GLY A 31 -14.10 19.20 0.53
C GLY A 31 -13.19 20.12 -0.27
N GLY A 32 -13.12 21.40 0.10
CA GLY A 32 -12.62 22.50 -0.74
C GLY A 32 -11.14 22.47 -1.14
N ASP A 33 -10.84 23.24 -2.19
CA ASP A 33 -9.58 23.34 -2.94
C ASP A 33 -8.33 23.66 -2.11
N ALA A 34 -8.48 24.23 -0.90
CA ALA A 34 -7.37 24.53 0.01
C ALA A 34 -6.68 23.28 0.61
N SER A 35 -7.34 22.12 0.57
CA SER A 35 -6.80 20.84 1.06
C SER A 35 -5.84 20.16 0.06
N ILE A 36 -5.94 20.52 -1.23
CA ILE A 36 -5.17 19.92 -2.33
C ILE A 36 -3.67 20.19 -2.23
N PRO A 37 -3.18 21.44 -2.01
CA PRO A 37 -1.73 21.70 -1.94
C PRO A 37 -1.09 21.04 -0.73
N LEU A 38 -1.75 21.02 0.43
CA LEU A 38 -1.24 20.36 1.63
C LEU A 38 -1.16 18.84 1.43
N ARG A 39 -2.21 18.24 0.86
CA ARG A 39 -2.22 16.81 0.50
C ARG A 39 -1.07 16.46 -0.44
N ARG A 40 -0.84 17.27 -1.49
CA ARG A 40 0.26 17.06 -2.43
C ARG A 40 1.62 17.14 -1.76
N ALA A 41 1.83 18.16 -0.92
CA ALA A 41 3.06 18.35 -0.16
C ALA A 41 3.34 17.18 0.81
N ILE A 42 2.31 16.64 1.47
CA ILE A 42 2.44 15.47 2.36
C ILE A 42 2.90 14.24 1.56
N VAL A 43 2.29 13.97 0.40
CA VAL A 43 2.66 12.81 -0.45
C VAL A 43 4.10 12.94 -0.97
N GLU A 44 4.49 14.12 -1.42
CA GLU A 44 5.84 14.41 -1.90
C GLU A 44 6.87 14.23 -0.77
N LEU A 45 6.62 14.82 0.40
CA LEU A 45 7.51 14.70 1.54
C LEU A 45 7.61 13.26 2.05
N ALA A 46 6.48 12.54 2.12
CA ALA A 46 6.46 11.13 2.51
C ALA A 46 7.33 10.28 1.57
N MET A 47 7.19 10.46 0.25
CA MET A 47 8.02 9.76 -0.73
C MET A 47 9.50 10.11 -0.61
N ALA A 48 9.83 11.39 -0.42
CA ALA A 48 11.21 11.84 -0.23
C ALA A 48 11.86 11.19 1.00
N ILE A 49 11.14 11.13 2.12
CA ILE A 49 11.59 10.50 3.36
C ILE A 49 11.76 8.99 3.17
N LEU A 50 10.78 8.32 2.56
CA LEU A 50 10.84 6.87 2.30
C LEU A 50 12.02 6.51 1.39
N PHE A 51 12.28 7.29 0.34
CA PHE A 51 13.42 7.07 -0.55
C PHE A 51 14.74 7.32 0.17
N ALA A 52 14.87 8.41 0.93
CA ALA A 52 16.05 8.66 1.74
C ALA A 52 16.33 7.52 2.74
N TYR A 53 15.28 6.98 3.35
CA TYR A 53 15.37 5.83 4.25
C TYR A 53 15.82 4.57 3.52
N LEU A 54 15.21 4.23 2.39
CA LEU A 54 15.58 3.08 1.55
C LEU A 54 17.04 3.16 1.09
N TRP A 55 17.49 4.35 0.65
CA TRP A 55 18.90 4.59 0.29
C TRP A 55 19.83 4.30 1.46
N ARG A 56 19.50 4.80 2.66
CA ARG A 56 20.31 4.59 3.87
C ARG A 56 20.41 3.11 4.25
N ARG A 57 19.37 2.32 3.99
CA ARG A 57 19.31 0.90 4.36
C ARG A 57 19.97 -0.01 3.34
N HIS A 58 19.76 0.22 2.04
CA HIS A 58 20.16 -0.72 0.99
C HIS A 58 21.29 -0.22 0.09
N GLY A 59 21.62 1.08 0.12
CA GLY A 59 22.58 1.68 -0.80
C GLY A 59 22.23 1.47 -2.28
N PRO A 60 23.14 1.77 -3.22
CA PRO A 60 22.91 1.56 -4.65
C PRO A 60 22.85 0.05 -4.97
N SER A 61 21.65 -0.49 -5.12
CA SER A 61 21.41 -1.91 -5.43
C SER A 61 20.14 -2.12 -6.27
N PRO A 62 20.00 -3.25 -7.00
CA PRO A 62 18.74 -3.58 -7.69
C PRO A 62 17.56 -3.68 -6.72
N ARG A 63 17.79 -4.18 -5.50
CA ARG A 63 16.80 -4.25 -4.42
C ARG A 63 16.27 -2.87 -4.05
N LEU A 64 17.12 -1.84 -4.00
CA LEU A 64 16.70 -0.46 -3.75
C LEU A 64 15.66 0.00 -4.79
N VAL A 65 15.93 -0.24 -6.07
CA VAL A 65 15.00 0.16 -7.16
C VAL A 65 13.66 -0.57 -7.00
N LEU A 66 13.71 -1.87 -6.73
CA LEU A 66 12.52 -2.69 -6.56
C LEU A 66 11.64 -2.23 -5.38
N LEU A 67 12.26 -2.04 -4.21
CA LEU A 67 11.56 -1.58 -3.00
C LEU A 67 10.99 -0.17 -3.19
N SER A 68 11.68 0.71 -3.92
CA SER A 68 11.16 2.04 -4.24
C SER A 68 9.93 1.97 -5.14
N LEU A 69 9.92 1.11 -6.15
CA LEU A 69 8.74 0.89 -7.00
C LEU A 69 7.55 0.32 -6.20
N TYR A 70 7.79 -0.66 -5.32
CA TYR A 70 6.74 -1.22 -4.47
C TYR A 70 6.19 -0.18 -3.49
N THR A 71 7.08 0.64 -2.92
CA THR A 71 6.69 1.74 -2.02
C THR A 71 5.84 2.79 -2.75
N CYS A 72 6.20 3.14 -3.99
CA CYS A 72 5.36 4.01 -4.83
C CYS A 72 3.94 3.43 -5.01
N VAL A 73 3.84 2.14 -5.33
CA VAL A 73 2.53 1.48 -5.54
C VAL A 73 1.71 1.48 -4.25
N LEU A 74 2.29 1.08 -3.11
CA LEU A 74 1.58 1.01 -1.84
C LEU A 74 1.15 2.39 -1.35
N LEU A 75 2.00 3.41 -1.48
CA LEU A 75 1.64 4.77 -1.10
C LEU A 75 0.55 5.34 -2.02
N LEU A 76 0.60 5.06 -3.32
CA LEU A 76 -0.46 5.46 -4.26
C LEU A 76 -1.82 4.84 -3.88
N ILE A 77 -1.84 3.54 -3.56
CA ILE A 77 -3.06 2.87 -3.12
C ILE A 77 -3.54 3.44 -1.79
N LEU A 78 -2.65 3.71 -0.85
CA LEU A 78 -2.97 4.32 0.45
C LEU A 78 -3.63 5.69 0.27
N VAL A 79 -3.08 6.56 -0.59
CA VAL A 79 -3.65 7.89 -0.85
C VAL A 79 -5.03 7.78 -1.50
N ILE A 80 -5.17 6.96 -2.54
CA ILE A 80 -6.46 6.79 -3.24
C ILE A 80 -7.50 6.19 -2.30
N ASP A 81 -7.12 5.26 -1.42
CA ASP A 81 -8.06 4.66 -0.49
C ASP A 81 -8.49 5.63 0.62
N LEU A 82 -7.57 6.44 1.17
CA LEU A 82 -7.94 7.48 2.13
C LEU A 82 -8.88 8.53 1.54
N GLU A 83 -8.74 8.84 0.24
CA GLU A 83 -9.58 9.84 -0.44
C GLU A 83 -10.90 9.27 -0.95
N HIS A 84 -10.89 8.04 -1.47
CA HIS A 84 -11.99 7.48 -2.25
C HIS A 84 -12.48 6.10 -1.78
N CYS A 85 -11.88 5.54 -0.74
CA CYS A 85 -12.17 4.20 -0.20
C CYS A 85 -12.24 3.16 -1.33
N LEU A 86 -11.22 3.18 -2.19
CA LEU A 86 -11.14 2.42 -3.43
C LEU A 86 -9.71 1.92 -3.63
N VAL A 87 -9.59 0.63 -3.99
CA VAL A 87 -8.35 0.03 -4.48
C VAL A 87 -8.50 -0.21 -6.00
N PRO A 88 -7.92 0.64 -6.87
CA PRO A 88 -8.16 0.56 -8.31
C PRO A 88 -7.46 -0.65 -8.95
N ASN A 89 -8.20 -1.43 -9.74
CA ASN A 89 -7.61 -2.51 -10.55
C ASN A 89 -6.56 -1.97 -11.55
N ALA A 90 -6.72 -0.71 -11.99
CA ALA A 90 -5.76 -0.02 -12.85
C ALA A 90 -4.37 0.14 -12.19
N VAL A 91 -4.26 0.05 -10.86
CA VAL A 91 -2.98 0.04 -10.14
C VAL A 91 -2.59 -1.39 -9.77
N ILE A 92 -3.53 -2.20 -9.28
CA ILE A 92 -3.26 -3.58 -8.84
C ILE A 92 -2.75 -4.46 -9.99
N LEU A 93 -3.37 -4.42 -11.18
CA LEU A 93 -3.01 -5.33 -12.27
C LEU A 93 -1.60 -5.03 -12.83
N PRO A 94 -1.21 -3.78 -13.12
CA PRO A 94 0.16 -3.48 -13.50
C PRO A 94 1.16 -3.78 -12.39
N ALA A 95 0.84 -3.49 -11.13
CA ALA A 95 1.72 -3.80 -10.00
C ALA A 95 1.94 -5.31 -9.82
N THR A 96 0.89 -6.12 -9.96
CA THR A 96 0.99 -7.58 -9.92
C THR A 96 1.90 -8.09 -11.03
N SER A 97 1.73 -7.57 -12.25
CA SER A 97 2.57 -7.92 -13.39
C SER A 97 4.03 -7.51 -13.16
N LEU A 98 4.26 -6.31 -12.61
CA LEU A 98 5.58 -5.82 -12.25
C LEU A 98 6.27 -6.74 -11.24
N VAL A 99 5.59 -7.16 -10.18
CA VAL A 99 6.16 -8.03 -9.14
C VAL A 99 6.56 -9.39 -9.71
N LEU A 100 5.70 -9.98 -10.55
CA LEU A 100 5.97 -11.27 -11.18
C LEU A 100 7.16 -11.18 -12.14
N LEU A 101 7.20 -10.15 -13.01
CA LEU A 101 8.31 -9.94 -13.93
C LEU A 101 9.61 -9.62 -13.19
N ALA A 102 9.55 -8.81 -12.14
CA ALA A 102 10.71 -8.49 -11.31
C ALA A 102 11.30 -9.74 -10.68
N ASN A 103 10.47 -10.68 -10.19
CA ASN A 103 10.94 -11.95 -9.63
C ASN A 103 11.58 -12.89 -10.67
N LEU A 104 11.33 -12.69 -11.97
CA LEU A 104 12.03 -13.44 -13.03
C LEU A 104 13.44 -12.90 -13.28
N VAL A 105 13.66 -11.59 -13.09
CA VAL A 105 14.94 -10.91 -13.36
C VAL A 105 15.81 -10.84 -12.09
N TYR A 106 15.19 -10.54 -10.96
CA TYR A 106 15.81 -10.41 -9.65
C TYR A 106 14.96 -11.18 -8.62
N PRO A 107 15.27 -12.46 -8.37
CA PRO A 107 14.46 -13.36 -7.53
C PRO A 107 14.64 -13.03 -6.04
N ASP A 108 14.04 -11.93 -5.61
CA ASP A 108 13.94 -11.49 -4.22
C ASP A 108 12.48 -11.07 -3.98
N PRO A 109 11.65 -11.89 -3.29
CA PRO A 109 11.98 -13.08 -2.50
C PRO A 109 12.10 -14.40 -3.29
N GLY A 110 11.90 -14.37 -4.61
CA GLY A 110 11.85 -15.52 -5.50
C GLY A 110 10.41 -15.95 -5.83
N LEU A 111 10.18 -16.42 -7.06
CA LEU A 111 8.84 -16.67 -7.60
C LEU A 111 7.99 -17.60 -6.71
N GLY A 112 8.58 -18.68 -6.19
CA GLY A 112 7.87 -19.62 -5.31
C GLY A 112 7.40 -18.96 -4.00
N ASN A 113 8.27 -18.20 -3.34
CA ASN A 113 7.94 -17.48 -2.11
C ASN A 113 6.97 -16.33 -2.36
N ALA A 114 7.11 -15.62 -3.48
CA ALA A 114 6.19 -14.58 -3.92
C ALA A 114 4.78 -15.16 -4.13
N LEU A 115 4.65 -16.22 -4.94
CA LEU A 115 3.37 -16.89 -5.20
C LEU A 115 2.75 -17.46 -3.92
N LEU A 116 3.55 -18.10 -3.07
CA LEU A 116 3.07 -18.60 -1.78
C LEU A 116 2.60 -17.45 -0.88
N GLY A 117 3.36 -16.35 -0.84
CA GLY A 117 2.98 -15.14 -0.11
C GLY A 117 1.66 -14.55 -0.63
N GLY A 118 1.52 -14.43 -1.94
CA GLY A 118 0.29 -13.97 -2.59
C GLY A 118 -0.90 -14.89 -2.31
N ALA A 119 -0.70 -16.20 -2.34
CA ALA A 119 -1.72 -17.20 -2.00
C ALA A 119 -2.14 -17.10 -0.52
N ILE A 120 -1.20 -16.87 0.40
CA ILE A 120 -1.51 -16.64 1.82
C ILE A 120 -2.31 -15.35 2.01
N GLY A 121 -1.88 -14.25 1.39
CA GLY A 121 -2.58 -12.97 1.49
C GLY A 121 -3.99 -13.02 0.91
N PHE A 122 -4.15 -13.64 -0.26
CA PHE A 122 -5.46 -13.89 -0.86
C PHE A 122 -6.30 -14.84 0.02
N GLY A 123 -5.72 -15.96 0.45
CA GLY A 123 -6.40 -17.02 1.19
C GLY A 123 -6.85 -16.60 2.58
N LEU A 124 -6.19 -15.64 3.22
CA LEU A 124 -6.61 -15.10 4.50
C LEU A 124 -7.87 -14.23 4.37
N PHE A 125 -7.90 -13.37 3.35
CA PHE A 125 -8.95 -12.35 3.21
C PHE A 125 -10.11 -12.75 2.30
N CYS A 126 -9.90 -13.65 1.34
CA CYS A 126 -10.95 -14.10 0.43
C CYS A 126 -12.12 -14.79 1.16
N PRO A 127 -11.91 -15.72 2.11
CA PRO A 127 -13.00 -16.33 2.87
C PRO A 127 -13.79 -15.29 3.69
N MET A 128 -13.11 -14.29 4.27
CA MET A 128 -13.76 -13.23 5.03
C MET A 128 -14.66 -12.36 4.14
N ALA A 129 -14.18 -12.02 2.93
CA ALA A 129 -14.94 -11.25 1.95
C ALA A 129 -16.16 -12.03 1.40
N LEU A 130 -16.07 -13.36 1.29
CA LEU A 130 -17.17 -14.21 0.82
C LEU A 130 -18.18 -14.52 1.93
N ALA A 131 -17.72 -14.81 3.14
CA ALA A 131 -18.57 -15.21 4.27
C ALA A 131 -19.38 -14.04 4.85
N TRP A 132 -18.82 -12.82 4.84
CA TRP A 132 -19.46 -11.65 5.42
C TRP A 132 -19.66 -10.54 4.38
N ARG A 133 -20.83 -10.58 3.72
CA ARG A 133 -21.22 -9.56 2.73
C ARG A 133 -21.19 -8.17 3.38
N GLY A 134 -20.31 -7.31 2.89
CA GLY A 134 -20.15 -5.93 3.37
C GLY A 134 -19.16 -5.74 4.52
N ALA A 135 -18.57 -6.81 5.07
CA ALA A 135 -17.53 -6.68 6.09
C ALA A 135 -16.18 -6.25 5.50
N MET A 136 -15.89 -6.68 4.26
CA MET A 136 -14.61 -6.39 3.62
C MET A 136 -14.75 -6.20 2.11
N GLY A 137 -14.00 -5.24 1.57
CA GLY A 137 -14.00 -4.94 0.14
C GLY A 137 -13.20 -5.97 -0.64
N ALA A 138 -13.68 -6.33 -1.84
CA ALA A 138 -12.90 -7.14 -2.77
C ALA A 138 -11.56 -6.48 -3.17
N GLY A 139 -11.44 -5.15 -2.99
CA GLY A 139 -10.17 -4.43 -3.14
C GLY A 139 -9.13 -4.82 -2.10
N ASP A 140 -9.54 -5.02 -0.85
CA ASP A 140 -8.62 -5.37 0.24
C ASP A 140 -8.02 -6.76 0.04
N VAL A 141 -8.82 -7.73 -0.44
CA VAL A 141 -8.35 -9.09 -0.79
C VAL A 141 -7.27 -9.03 -1.86
N LYS A 142 -7.46 -8.20 -2.89
CA LYS A 142 -6.49 -8.02 -3.98
C LYS A 142 -5.22 -7.32 -3.50
N LEU A 143 -5.36 -6.32 -2.64
CA LEU A 143 -4.22 -5.65 -2.03
C LEU A 143 -3.41 -6.59 -1.14
N ALA A 144 -4.07 -7.41 -0.32
CA ALA A 144 -3.41 -8.41 0.51
C ALA A 144 -2.66 -9.45 -0.34
N ALA A 145 -3.25 -9.89 -1.46
CA ALA A 145 -2.57 -10.75 -2.42
C ALA A 145 -1.34 -10.06 -3.02
N LEU A 146 -1.45 -8.79 -3.44
CA LEU A 146 -0.33 -8.01 -3.98
C LEU A 146 0.80 -7.83 -2.97
N ILE A 147 0.47 -7.46 -1.71
CA ILE A 147 1.44 -7.37 -0.62
C ILE A 147 2.13 -8.73 -0.40
N GLY A 148 1.37 -9.82 -0.47
CA GLY A 148 1.91 -11.16 -0.38
C GLY A 148 2.88 -11.50 -1.52
N LEU A 149 2.58 -11.08 -2.76
CA LEU A 149 3.50 -11.24 -3.89
C LEU A 149 4.77 -10.40 -3.72
N MET A 150 4.65 -9.17 -3.19
CA MET A 150 5.77 -8.25 -2.97
C MET A 150 6.69 -8.72 -1.86
N ALA A 151 6.14 -9.11 -0.70
CA ALA A 151 6.90 -9.48 0.49
C ALA A 151 7.34 -10.96 0.47
N GLY A 152 6.54 -11.83 -0.13
CA GLY A 152 6.72 -13.28 -0.12
C GLY A 152 6.56 -13.93 1.25
N PHE A 153 6.61 -15.26 1.29
CA PHE A 153 6.67 -16.00 2.54
C PHE A 153 8.11 -16.02 3.11
N PRO A 154 8.30 -15.81 4.44
CA PRO A 154 7.28 -15.65 5.48
C PRO A 154 6.85 -14.19 5.76
N GLN A 155 7.48 -13.20 5.12
CA GLN A 155 7.27 -11.78 5.44
C GLN A 155 5.83 -11.29 5.24
N VAL A 156 5.04 -11.95 4.38
CA VAL A 156 3.60 -11.67 4.25
C VAL A 156 2.87 -11.78 5.59
N ILE A 157 3.26 -12.71 6.48
CA ILE A 157 2.60 -12.88 7.79
C ILE A 157 2.83 -11.63 8.63
N VAL A 158 4.06 -11.12 8.64
CA VAL A 158 4.41 -9.87 9.34
C VAL A 158 3.63 -8.71 8.74
N ALA A 159 3.62 -8.57 7.41
CA ALA A 159 2.91 -7.51 6.71
C ALA A 159 1.43 -7.44 7.08
N LEU A 160 0.73 -8.57 6.99
CA LEU A 160 -0.70 -8.65 7.27
C LEU A 160 -0.96 -8.48 8.77
N THR A 161 -0.13 -9.06 9.64
CA THR A 161 -0.31 -8.93 11.09
C THR A 161 -0.18 -7.49 11.54
N VAL A 162 0.85 -6.78 11.06
CA VAL A 162 1.03 -5.34 11.35
C VAL A 162 -0.15 -4.54 10.81
N GLY A 163 -0.56 -4.78 9.56
CA GLY A 163 -1.69 -4.06 8.97
C GLY A 163 -3.03 -4.29 9.69
N ILE A 164 -3.35 -5.55 10.01
CA ILE A 164 -4.55 -5.92 10.77
C ILE A 164 -4.51 -5.31 12.17
N SER A 165 -3.35 -5.31 12.83
CA SER A 165 -3.19 -4.76 14.19
C SER A 165 -3.41 -3.25 14.19
N ILE A 166 -2.81 -2.51 13.26
CA ILE A 166 -3.01 -1.06 13.15
C ILE A 166 -4.49 -0.75 12.83
N GLY A 167 -5.07 -1.46 11.86
CA GLY A 167 -6.48 -1.28 11.50
C GLY A 167 -7.44 -1.59 12.65
N GLY A 168 -7.19 -2.65 13.41
CA GLY A 168 -7.96 -3.02 14.59
C GLY A 168 -7.85 -1.99 15.72
N LEU A 169 -6.65 -1.47 15.99
CA LEU A 169 -6.45 -0.41 16.99
C LEU A 169 -7.17 0.88 16.61
N VAL A 170 -7.08 1.30 15.35
CA VAL A 170 -7.76 2.51 14.87
C VAL A 170 -9.28 2.31 14.88
N ALA A 171 -9.77 1.14 14.45
CA ALA A 171 -11.19 0.80 14.52
C ALA A 171 -11.71 0.83 15.97
N LEU A 172 -10.96 0.24 16.91
CA LEU A 172 -11.30 0.25 18.33
C LEU A 172 -11.34 1.68 18.88
N PHE A 173 -10.34 2.51 18.56
CA PHE A 173 -10.31 3.92 18.99
C PHE A 173 -11.52 4.70 18.45
N LEU A 174 -11.87 4.53 17.18
CA LEU A 174 -13.01 5.21 16.55
C LEU A 174 -14.36 4.78 17.14
N LEU A 175 -14.49 3.50 17.52
CA LEU A 175 -15.66 2.97 18.20
C LEU A 175 -15.77 3.48 19.65
N LEU A 176 -14.65 3.54 20.39
CA LEU A 176 -14.63 4.00 21.78
C LEU A 176 -14.90 5.51 21.90
N THR A 177 -14.44 6.30 20.93
CA THR A 177 -14.67 7.75 20.88
C THR A 177 -16.05 8.13 20.34
N GLY A 178 -16.83 7.16 19.85
CA GLY A 178 -18.16 7.40 19.29
C GLY A 178 -18.15 8.15 17.96
N ILE A 179 -16.98 8.32 17.32
CA ILE A 179 -16.85 9.02 16.02
C ILE A 179 -17.47 8.16 14.90
N LYS A 180 -17.38 6.83 15.01
CA LYS A 180 -18.03 5.89 14.08
C LYS A 180 -18.90 4.88 14.84
N ASP A 181 -20.07 4.60 14.27
CA ASP A 181 -20.92 3.49 14.70
C ASP A 181 -20.38 2.12 14.29
N ARG A 182 -20.81 1.07 15.01
CA ARG A 182 -20.50 -0.35 14.70
C ARG A 182 -20.90 -0.80 13.29
N ARG A 183 -21.74 -0.02 12.59
CA ARG A 183 -22.20 -0.29 11.23
C ARG A 183 -21.39 0.47 10.16
N SER A 184 -20.50 1.37 10.57
CA SER A 184 -19.71 2.17 9.64
C SER A 184 -18.59 1.33 9.04
N TYR A 185 -18.52 1.30 7.70
CA TYR A 185 -17.40 0.68 6.99
C TYR A 185 -16.10 1.42 7.32
N ILE A 186 -15.08 0.67 7.71
CA ILE A 186 -13.72 1.18 7.92
C ILE A 186 -12.86 0.55 6.83
N PRO A 187 -12.30 1.35 5.91
CA PRO A 187 -11.46 0.78 4.87
C PRO A 187 -10.20 0.18 5.50
N TYR A 188 -9.93 -1.09 5.19
CA TYR A 188 -8.76 -1.81 5.72
C TYR A 188 -7.51 -1.60 4.87
N ALA A 189 -7.68 -1.26 3.59
CA ALA A 189 -6.60 -1.04 2.64
C ALA A 189 -5.47 -0.10 3.09
N PRO A 190 -5.70 1.06 3.76
CA PRO A 190 -4.62 1.94 4.19
C PRO A 190 -3.73 1.27 5.23
N PHE A 191 -4.35 0.52 6.15
CA PHE A 191 -3.63 -0.21 7.19
C PHE A 191 -2.87 -1.39 6.62
N LEU A 192 -3.46 -2.10 5.65
CA LEU A 192 -2.76 -3.14 4.90
C LEU A 192 -1.56 -2.58 4.13
N ALA A 193 -1.72 -1.45 3.43
CA ALA A 193 -0.62 -0.78 2.72
C ALA A 193 0.51 -0.38 3.67
N MET A 194 0.19 0.17 4.85
CA MET A 194 1.20 0.48 5.88
C MET A 194 1.90 -0.78 6.41
N GLY A 195 1.16 -1.86 6.65
CA GLY A 195 1.73 -3.14 7.06
C GLY A 195 2.65 -3.73 5.99
N GLY A 196 2.25 -3.66 4.72
CA GLY A 196 3.07 -4.03 3.56
C GLY A 196 4.35 -3.20 3.46
N MET A 197 4.25 -1.88 3.58
CA MET A 197 5.42 -1.00 3.61
C MET A 197 6.34 -1.35 4.77
N ALA A 198 5.81 -1.56 5.98
CA ALA A 198 6.63 -1.94 7.12
C ALA A 198 7.39 -3.26 6.88
N ALA A 199 6.72 -4.29 6.38
CA ALA A 199 7.37 -5.56 6.06
C ALA A 199 8.45 -5.42 4.98
N LEU A 200 8.21 -4.59 3.95
CA LEU A 200 9.21 -4.35 2.90
C LEU A 200 10.42 -3.53 3.38
N LEU A 201 10.22 -2.63 4.35
CA LEU A 201 11.28 -1.74 4.87
C LEU A 201 12.15 -2.41 5.95
N TRP A 202 11.59 -3.36 6.69
CA TRP A 202 12.26 -4.02 7.83
C TRP A 202 12.46 -5.53 7.69
N GLY A 203 11.92 -6.15 6.62
CA GLY A 203 11.97 -7.59 6.38
C GLY A 203 13.13 -8.10 5.54
#